data_AF-A0A5N5JGH0-F1
#
_entry.id   AF-A0A5N5JGH0-F1
#
_cell.length_a   1.000
_cell.length_b   1.000
_cell.length_c   1.000
_cell.angle_alpha   90.00
_cell.angle_beta   90.00
_cell.angle_gamma   90.00
#
_symmetry.space_group_name_H-M   'P 1'
#
loop_
_entity.id
_entity.type
_entity.pdbx_description
1 polymer ?
#
loop_
_entity_poly.entity_id
_entity_poly.type
_entity_poly.pdbx_seq_one_letter_code
_entity_poly.pdbx_strand_id
1 'polypeptide(L)'
;MIVSFLPCSYTWGLGNMGQLGHTSLQSGDKELLPRRVVALDGIFIKDVACGGAHTCAATQKGALYAWGGGQAGQLGLGPQTGSFSFIPCESESFLRNIPALVVPTDVQHVACGHSHTLVSMRDGRIHGWGYNSYGQAANEKSTYAWYPSPVDWCVGEVRKLAAGGGHSAVLTDACSLKELCEFRLAENVTLSNASEIEDVASRSGADALARLCGRLREHLLCGDLDYEDAINRKEEINN
;
A
#
# COMPACT_ATOMS: atom_id res chain seq x y z
N MET A 1 5.74 42.27 -9.05
CA MET A 1 6.43 41.24 -8.22
C MET A 1 5.37 40.21 -7.87
N ILE A 2 5.32 39.08 -8.59
CA ILE A 2 4.42 37.98 -8.23
C ILE A 2 5.06 37.31 -7.03
N VAL A 3 4.44 37.44 -5.86
CA VAL A 3 4.83 36.68 -4.68
C VAL A 3 4.44 35.23 -4.95
N SER A 4 5.38 34.43 -5.43
CA SER A 4 5.16 32.98 -5.56
C SER A 4 5.13 32.38 -4.16
N PHE A 5 3.95 32.05 -3.66
CA PHE A 5 3.80 31.29 -2.43
C PHE A 5 4.36 29.88 -2.67
N LEU A 6 5.44 29.53 -1.97
CA LEU A 6 5.88 28.15 -1.92
C LEU A 6 4.84 27.33 -1.15
N PRO A 7 4.45 26.15 -1.64
CA PRO A 7 3.56 25.26 -0.89
C PRO A 7 4.24 24.83 0.41
N CYS A 8 3.48 24.87 1.51
CA CYS A 8 3.94 24.49 2.84
C CYS A 8 3.02 23.40 3.39
N SER A 9 3.60 22.34 3.95
CA SER A 9 2.86 21.29 4.65
C SER A 9 3.02 21.47 6.16
N TYR A 10 1.92 21.31 6.91
CA TYR A 10 1.91 21.44 8.37
C TYR A 10 1.31 20.19 9.00
N THR A 11 1.89 19.74 10.10
CA THR A 11 1.43 18.59 10.88
C THR A 11 1.49 18.91 12.38
N TRP A 12 0.57 18.34 13.15
CA TRP A 12 0.47 18.49 14.60
C TRP A 12 -0.23 17.26 15.21
N GLY A 13 -0.28 17.17 16.54
CA GLY A 13 -0.84 16.05 17.27
C GLY A 13 0.25 15.12 17.82
N LEU A 14 -0.05 13.81 17.89
CA LEU A 14 0.89 12.81 18.38
C LEU A 14 2.04 12.59 17.39
N GLY A 15 3.27 12.58 17.88
CA GLY A 15 4.49 12.42 17.08
C GLY A 15 5.53 11.48 17.69
N ASN A 16 5.16 10.61 18.61
CA ASN A 16 6.07 9.67 19.27
C ASN A 16 6.72 8.64 18.33
N MET A 17 6.10 8.38 17.18
CA MET A 17 6.62 7.52 16.12
C MET A 17 7.21 8.35 14.97
N GLY A 18 7.36 9.66 15.15
CA GLY A 18 7.85 10.57 14.12
C GLY A 18 6.87 10.83 12.97
N GLN A 19 5.60 10.43 13.08
CA GLN A 19 4.56 10.60 12.06
C GLN A 19 4.28 12.07 11.73
N LEU A 20 4.78 13.02 12.51
CA LEU A 20 4.69 14.44 12.19
C LEU A 20 5.75 14.89 11.18
N GLY A 21 6.88 14.18 11.04
CA GLY A 21 7.90 14.48 10.03
C GLY A 21 8.81 15.68 10.35
N HIS A 22 8.81 16.14 11.61
CA HIS A 22 9.59 17.32 12.05
C HIS A 22 11.05 17.01 12.38
N THR A 23 11.55 15.81 12.07
CA THR A 23 12.93 15.37 12.33
C THR A 23 13.30 15.43 13.83
N SER A 24 14.59 15.56 14.17
CA SER A 24 15.07 15.80 15.54
C SER A 24 14.65 17.17 16.10
N LEU A 25 13.99 18.01 15.30
CA LEU A 25 13.54 19.33 15.75
C LEU A 25 12.26 19.25 16.60
N GLN A 26 11.59 18.09 16.67
CA GLN A 26 10.42 17.88 17.51
C GLN A 26 10.82 17.90 19.00
N SER A 27 10.32 18.88 19.74
CA SER A 27 10.52 18.95 21.20
C SER A 27 9.39 18.19 21.90
N GLY A 28 9.59 16.91 22.17
CA GLY A 28 8.63 16.06 22.88
C GLY A 28 7.84 15.09 21.98
N ASP A 29 6.86 14.40 22.56
CA ASP A 29 6.08 13.33 21.91
C ASP A 29 4.88 13.84 21.10
N LYS A 30 4.63 15.15 21.10
CA LYS A 30 3.49 15.79 20.42
C LYS A 30 3.76 17.24 20.07
N GLU A 31 3.02 17.73 19.08
CA GLU A 31 2.94 19.14 18.70
C GLU A 31 1.52 19.66 18.96
N LEU A 32 1.38 20.67 19.80
CA LEU A 32 0.06 21.24 20.15
C LEU A 32 -0.45 22.26 19.14
N LEU A 33 0.43 22.77 18.28
CA LEU A 33 0.13 23.75 17.24
C LEU A 33 0.65 23.25 15.89
N PRO A 34 0.01 23.62 14.77
CA PRO A 34 0.51 23.31 13.44
C PRO A 34 1.97 23.74 13.27
N ARG A 35 2.83 22.78 12.94
CA ARG A 35 4.25 23.01 12.69
C ARG A 35 4.58 22.61 11.26
N ARG A 36 5.46 23.37 10.62
CA ARG A 36 5.85 23.16 9.22
C ARG A 36 6.78 21.96 9.08
N VAL A 37 6.49 21.09 8.12
CA VAL A 37 7.36 19.98 7.71
C VAL A 37 8.41 20.49 6.72
N VAL A 38 9.51 21.02 7.25
CA VAL A 38 10.57 21.69 6.45
C VAL A 38 11.17 20.77 5.38
N ALA A 39 11.19 19.46 5.62
CA ALA A 39 11.71 18.48 4.65
C ALA A 39 10.92 18.41 3.33
N LEU A 40 9.69 18.91 3.28
CA LEU A 40 8.86 18.95 2.07
C LEU A 40 8.84 20.32 1.39
N ASP A 41 9.67 21.27 1.85
CA ASP A 41 9.70 22.61 1.28
C ASP A 41 10.10 22.59 -0.20
N GLY A 42 9.34 23.34 -1.02
CA GLY A 42 9.53 23.37 -2.47
C GLY A 42 8.95 22.18 -3.23
N ILE A 43 8.39 21.19 -2.53
CA ILE A 43 7.67 20.07 -3.14
C ILE A 43 6.17 20.40 -3.15
N PHE A 44 5.57 20.36 -4.34
CA PHE A 44 4.14 20.55 -4.52
C PHE A 44 3.37 19.29 -4.10
N ILE A 45 2.91 19.27 -2.86
CA ILE A 45 2.04 18.23 -2.33
C ILE A 45 0.60 18.46 -2.81
N LYS A 46 -0.02 17.43 -3.39
CA LYS A 46 -1.42 17.47 -3.83
C LYS A 46 -2.38 16.77 -2.86
N ASP A 47 -1.88 15.80 -2.09
CA ASP A 47 -2.70 14.96 -1.23
C ASP A 47 -1.86 14.43 -0.06
N VAL A 48 -2.51 14.23 1.08
CA VAL A 48 -1.89 13.73 2.32
C VAL A 48 -2.84 12.73 2.97
N ALA A 49 -2.30 11.60 3.41
CA ALA A 49 -3.03 10.59 4.17
C ALA A 49 -2.29 10.26 5.46
N CYS A 50 -3.04 10.16 6.57
CA CYS A 50 -2.51 9.86 7.89
C CYS A 50 -3.06 8.52 8.38
N GLY A 51 -2.16 7.63 8.78
CA GLY A 51 -2.52 6.39 9.46
C GLY A 51 -2.35 6.50 10.98
N GLY A 52 -2.39 5.36 11.68
CA GLY A 52 -2.26 5.34 13.14
C GLY A 52 -0.89 5.84 13.64
N ALA A 53 0.17 5.48 12.94
CA ALA A 53 1.55 5.83 13.29
C ALA A 53 2.40 6.30 12.11
N HIS A 54 1.82 6.58 10.95
CA HIS A 54 2.56 6.99 9.75
C HIS A 54 1.79 8.05 8.97
N THR A 55 2.48 8.73 8.07
CA THR A 55 1.88 9.72 7.17
C THR A 55 2.49 9.57 5.78
N CYS A 56 1.65 9.74 4.78
CA CYS A 56 2.02 9.71 3.38
C CYS A 56 1.64 11.04 2.71
N ALA A 57 2.48 11.52 1.80
CA ALA A 57 2.20 12.71 1.00
C ALA A 57 2.45 12.41 -0.48
N ALA A 58 1.42 12.60 -1.30
CA ALA A 58 1.51 12.48 -2.74
C ALA A 58 1.78 13.86 -3.36
N THR A 59 2.76 13.92 -4.26
CA THR A 59 3.12 15.13 -4.98
C THR A 59 2.28 15.30 -6.25
N GLN A 60 2.21 16.53 -6.76
CA GLN A 60 1.55 16.82 -8.04
C GLN A 60 2.19 16.07 -9.22
N LYS A 61 3.48 15.72 -9.11
CA LYS A 61 4.23 14.91 -10.08
C LYS A 61 3.97 13.40 -9.95
N GLY A 62 3.20 12.96 -8.96
CA GLY A 62 2.87 11.55 -8.74
C GLY A 62 3.87 10.79 -7.87
N ALA A 63 4.91 11.42 -7.35
CA ALA A 63 5.76 10.82 -6.32
C ALA A 63 5.01 10.69 -4.98
N LEU A 64 5.30 9.65 -4.20
CA LEU A 64 4.79 9.42 -2.85
C LEU A 64 5.93 9.41 -1.84
N TYR A 65 5.80 10.24 -0.82
CA TYR A 65 6.66 10.20 0.37
C TYR A 65 5.92 9.56 1.54
N ALA A 66 6.62 8.81 2.39
CA ALA A 66 6.09 8.29 3.64
C ALA A 66 7.07 8.46 4.79
N TRP A 67 6.56 8.63 6.01
CA TRP A 67 7.35 8.73 7.23
C TRP A 67 6.55 8.32 8.47
N GLY A 68 7.25 8.14 9.58
CA GLY A 68 6.70 7.71 10.87
C GLY A 68 7.08 6.28 11.21
N GLY A 69 6.20 5.59 11.94
CA GLY A 69 6.38 4.19 12.32
C GLY A 69 6.31 3.23 11.14
N GLY A 70 7.31 2.35 11.02
CA GLY A 70 7.42 1.35 9.95
C GLY A 70 7.37 -0.11 10.41
N GLN A 71 7.06 -0.36 11.69
CA GLN A 71 7.15 -1.71 12.31
C GLN A 71 6.27 -2.78 11.66
N ALA A 72 5.17 -2.36 11.03
CA ALA A 72 4.27 -3.25 10.32
C ALA A 72 4.42 -3.14 8.80
N GLY A 73 5.48 -2.50 8.30
CA GLY A 73 5.73 -2.30 6.88
C GLY A 73 4.90 -1.20 6.24
N GLN A 74 4.11 -0.41 6.99
CA GLN A 74 3.20 0.61 6.44
C GLN A 74 3.90 1.74 5.66
N LEU A 75 5.22 1.87 5.79
CA LEU A 75 6.03 2.80 4.98
C LEU A 75 6.39 2.24 3.60
N GLY A 76 6.34 0.93 3.40
CA GLY A 76 6.66 0.31 2.10
C GLY A 76 8.15 0.27 1.77
N LEU A 77 9.03 0.39 2.77
CA LEU A 77 10.48 0.52 2.60
C LEU A 77 11.26 -0.75 3.02
N GLY A 78 10.58 -1.88 3.21
CA GLY A 78 11.20 -3.14 3.62
C GLY A 78 11.29 -3.39 5.13
N PRO A 79 11.60 -4.62 5.56
CA PRO A 79 11.56 -5.04 6.96
C PRO A 79 12.64 -4.41 7.86
N GLN A 80 13.74 -3.94 7.27
CA GLN A 80 14.85 -3.32 8.01
C GLN A 80 14.57 -1.87 8.43
N THR A 81 13.35 -1.39 8.17
CA THR A 81 12.89 -0.05 8.58
C THR A 81 12.17 -0.02 9.93
N GLY A 82 12.15 -1.15 10.65
CA GLY A 82 11.77 -1.22 12.07
C GLY A 82 12.64 -0.38 13.02
N SER A 83 13.63 0.35 12.53
CA SER A 83 14.43 1.31 13.32
C SER A 83 14.03 2.78 13.11
N PHE A 84 12.85 3.05 12.56
CA PHE A 84 12.20 4.37 12.67
C PHE A 84 11.46 4.54 14.02
N SER A 85 11.53 3.57 14.92
CA SER A 85 11.21 3.78 16.33
C SER A 85 12.31 4.65 16.96
N PHE A 86 11.89 5.66 17.71
CA PHE A 86 12.72 6.36 18.66
C PHE A 86 13.45 5.33 19.56
N ILE A 87 14.74 5.13 19.33
CA ILE A 87 15.62 4.48 20.30
C ILE A 87 16.38 5.62 20.98
N PRO A 88 16.18 5.87 22.29
CA PRO A 88 17.07 6.76 23.04
C PRO A 88 18.42 6.03 23.18
N CYS A 89 19.31 6.20 22.21
CA CYS A 89 20.67 5.68 22.28
C CYS A 89 21.66 6.78 21.88
N GLU A 90 22.55 7.12 22.79
CA GLU A 90 23.38 8.34 22.81
C GLU A 90 24.46 8.44 21.72
N SER A 91 24.54 7.52 20.74
CA SER A 91 25.76 7.43 19.92
C SER A 91 25.63 7.71 18.41
N GLU A 92 24.47 7.62 17.75
CA GLU A 92 24.42 7.79 16.28
C GLU A 92 23.08 8.36 15.81
N SER A 93 22.97 9.70 15.84
CA SER A 93 21.78 10.45 15.45
C SER A 93 21.64 10.54 13.93
N PHE A 94 21.23 9.46 13.28
CA PHE A 94 20.75 9.54 11.91
C PHE A 94 19.36 10.19 11.90
N LEU A 95 19.09 11.07 10.94
CA LEU A 95 17.84 11.82 10.76
C LEU A 95 16.66 10.87 10.40
N ARG A 96 16.17 10.11 11.38
CA ARG A 96 15.29 8.94 11.16
C ARG A 96 13.78 9.26 11.27
N ASN A 97 13.34 10.47 10.91
CA ASN A 97 11.92 10.87 10.90
C ASN A 97 11.65 11.91 9.79
N ILE A 98 12.18 11.65 8.59
CA ILE A 98 12.03 12.50 7.41
C ILE A 98 11.15 11.78 6.38
N PRO A 99 10.26 12.50 5.66
CA PRO A 99 9.59 11.99 4.46
C PRO A 99 10.57 11.29 3.50
N ALA A 100 10.43 9.97 3.36
CA ALA A 100 11.22 9.15 2.46
C ALA A 100 10.44 8.86 1.18
N LEU A 101 11.10 8.90 0.03
CA LEU A 101 10.48 8.57 -1.26
C LEU A 101 10.20 7.07 -1.32
N VAL A 102 8.93 6.69 -1.49
CA VAL A 102 8.47 5.29 -1.56
C VAL A 102 8.11 4.90 -2.98
N VAL A 103 7.31 5.74 -3.66
CA VAL A 103 6.89 5.53 -5.04
C VAL A 103 7.35 6.74 -5.85
N PRO A 104 8.15 6.58 -6.91
CA PRO A 104 8.76 7.72 -7.60
C PRO A 104 7.78 8.51 -8.46
N THR A 105 6.76 7.88 -9.04
CA THR A 105 5.84 8.51 -10.00
C THR A 105 4.45 7.87 -9.97
N ASP A 106 3.53 8.50 -10.71
CA ASP A 106 2.22 7.95 -11.10
C ASP A 106 1.20 7.69 -9.99
N VAL A 107 1.47 8.04 -8.73
CA VAL A 107 0.43 8.01 -7.69
C VAL A 107 -0.66 9.04 -7.97
N GLN A 108 -1.89 8.58 -8.06
CA GLN A 108 -3.10 9.37 -8.28
C GLN A 108 -3.81 9.68 -6.95
N HIS A 109 -4.08 8.65 -6.13
CA HIS A 109 -4.72 8.76 -4.82
C HIS A 109 -3.90 7.99 -3.78
N VAL A 110 -3.98 8.44 -2.51
CA VAL A 110 -3.38 7.74 -1.37
C VAL A 110 -4.40 7.63 -0.23
N ALA A 111 -4.42 6.49 0.45
CA ALA A 111 -5.16 6.28 1.68
C ALA A 111 -4.31 5.51 2.68
N CYS A 112 -4.38 5.92 3.95
CA CYS A 112 -3.68 5.28 5.05
C CYS A 112 -4.70 4.76 6.05
N GLY A 113 -4.64 3.47 6.35
CA GLY A 113 -5.38 2.86 7.45
C GLY A 113 -4.57 2.91 8.74
N HIS A 114 -4.95 2.12 9.74
CA HIS A 114 -4.21 2.12 11.02
C HIS A 114 -2.73 1.75 10.83
N SER A 115 -2.47 0.66 10.11
CA SER A 115 -1.12 0.12 9.87
C SER A 115 -0.89 -0.35 8.43
N HIS A 116 -1.64 0.17 7.46
CA HIS A 116 -1.47 -0.15 6.04
C HIS A 116 -1.69 1.08 5.17
N THR A 117 -1.18 1.01 3.94
CA THR A 117 -1.27 2.08 2.94
C THR A 117 -1.78 1.52 1.64
N LEU A 118 -2.64 2.27 0.96
CA LEU A 118 -3.12 2.01 -0.38
C LEU A 118 -2.80 3.21 -1.26
N VAL A 119 -2.41 2.94 -2.50
CA VAL A 119 -2.33 3.95 -3.55
C VAL A 119 -2.99 3.45 -4.82
N SER A 120 -3.61 4.36 -5.56
CA SER A 120 -3.98 4.11 -6.94
C SER A 120 -2.99 4.83 -7.84
N MET A 121 -2.65 4.19 -8.94
CA MET A 121 -1.73 4.68 -9.95
C MET A 121 -2.52 5.26 -11.13
N ARG A 122 -1.89 6.13 -11.94
CA ARG A 122 -2.51 6.72 -13.13
C ARG A 122 -2.94 5.70 -14.20
N ASP A 123 -2.36 4.51 -14.16
CA ASP A 123 -2.74 3.40 -15.04
C ASP A 123 -3.89 2.54 -14.49
N GLY A 124 -4.55 3.00 -13.42
CA GLY A 124 -5.67 2.32 -12.78
C GLY A 124 -5.27 1.22 -11.79
N ARG A 125 -3.97 0.85 -11.70
CA ARG A 125 -3.52 -0.17 -10.75
C ARG A 125 -3.57 0.34 -9.32
N ILE A 126 -3.94 -0.54 -8.40
CA ILE A 126 -3.85 -0.27 -6.96
C ILE A 126 -2.67 -1.03 -6.40
N HIS A 127 -1.93 -0.40 -5.49
CA HIS A 127 -0.92 -1.06 -4.68
C HIS A 127 -1.25 -0.92 -3.20
N GLY A 128 -1.12 -2.01 -2.46
CA GLY A 128 -1.31 -2.05 -1.02
C GLY A 128 -0.06 -2.59 -0.30
N TRP A 129 0.22 -2.05 0.89
CA TRP A 129 1.29 -2.55 1.76
C TRP A 129 1.04 -2.24 3.24
N GLY A 130 1.86 -2.81 4.12
CA GLY A 130 1.75 -2.72 5.57
C GLY A 130 1.21 -3.99 6.23
N TYR A 131 0.58 -3.82 7.39
CA TYR A 131 -0.04 -4.91 8.14
C TYR A 131 -1.12 -5.56 7.28
N ASN A 132 -1.03 -6.88 7.07
CA ASN A 132 -1.96 -7.60 6.20
C ASN A 132 -2.55 -8.88 6.81
N SER A 133 -2.51 -9.07 8.13
CA SER A 133 -3.08 -10.29 8.72
C SER A 133 -4.59 -10.43 8.53
N TYR A 134 -5.29 -9.36 8.15
CA TYR A 134 -6.71 -9.37 7.77
C TYR A 134 -6.95 -9.24 6.26
N GLY A 135 -5.90 -9.19 5.44
CA GLY A 135 -6.03 -9.00 3.98
C GLY A 135 -6.23 -7.55 3.53
N GLN A 136 -6.09 -6.55 4.42
CA GLN A 136 -6.31 -5.13 4.10
C GLN A 136 -5.38 -4.50 3.03
N ALA A 137 -4.17 -5.04 2.83
CA ALA A 137 -3.25 -4.65 1.77
C ALA A 137 -3.50 -5.42 0.46
N ALA A 138 -4.38 -6.42 0.48
CA ALA A 138 -4.87 -7.17 -0.68
C ALA A 138 -3.76 -7.71 -1.61
N ASN A 139 -2.67 -8.24 -1.03
CA ASN A 139 -1.59 -8.92 -1.75
C ASN A 139 -1.70 -10.46 -1.75
N GLU A 140 -2.88 -10.97 -1.36
CA GLU A 140 -3.25 -12.38 -1.13
C GLU A 140 -2.42 -13.13 -0.07
N LYS A 141 -1.53 -12.47 0.65
CA LYS A 141 -0.82 -13.05 1.78
C LYS A 141 -1.40 -12.52 3.08
N SER A 142 -1.70 -13.38 4.04
CA SER A 142 -2.12 -12.93 5.39
C SER A 142 -0.94 -12.56 6.30
N THR A 143 0.09 -11.93 5.73
CA THR A 143 1.34 -11.55 6.39
C THR A 143 1.78 -10.14 5.98
N TYR A 144 2.65 -9.52 6.76
CA TYR A 144 3.16 -8.17 6.49
C TYR A 144 3.61 -7.99 5.04
N ALA A 145 3.09 -6.93 4.41
CA ALA A 145 3.47 -6.48 3.08
C ALA A 145 4.51 -5.37 3.23
N TRP A 146 5.79 -5.71 3.16
CA TRP A 146 6.87 -4.75 3.46
C TRP A 146 7.14 -3.74 2.34
N TYR A 147 6.60 -3.98 1.15
CA TYR A 147 6.77 -3.15 -0.05
C TYR A 147 5.43 -2.98 -0.76
N PRO A 148 5.24 -1.90 -1.54
CA PRO A 148 4.08 -1.73 -2.40
C PRO A 148 3.85 -2.97 -3.25
N SER A 149 2.71 -3.64 -3.03
CA SER A 149 2.35 -4.88 -3.71
C SER A 149 1.09 -4.63 -4.55
N PRO A 150 1.01 -5.13 -5.80
CA PRO A 150 -0.17 -4.94 -6.62
C PRO A 150 -1.39 -5.62 -5.97
N VAL A 151 -2.54 -4.98 -6.10
CA VAL A 151 -3.85 -5.56 -5.79
C VAL A 151 -4.42 -6.12 -7.08
N ASP A 152 -4.73 -7.43 -7.10
CA ASP A 152 -4.96 -8.14 -8.34
C ASP A 152 -6.29 -7.79 -9.02
N TRP A 153 -7.29 -7.36 -8.26
CA TRP A 153 -8.63 -7.14 -8.79
C TRP A 153 -9.21 -5.76 -8.45
N CYS A 154 -9.41 -4.94 -9.48
CA CYS A 154 -10.20 -3.71 -9.41
C CYS A 154 -10.78 -3.40 -10.80
N VAL A 155 -12.06 -3.03 -10.86
CA VAL A 155 -12.79 -2.77 -12.12
C VAL A 155 -13.17 -1.29 -12.19
N GLY A 156 -12.90 -0.65 -13.33
CA GLY A 156 -13.18 0.76 -13.56
C GLY A 156 -12.05 1.69 -13.09
N GLU A 157 -12.16 2.98 -13.41
CA GLU A 157 -11.25 4.02 -12.96
C GLU A 157 -11.43 4.23 -11.45
N VAL A 158 -10.33 4.20 -10.70
CA VAL A 158 -10.36 4.45 -9.25
C VAL A 158 -10.69 5.93 -8.99
N ARG A 159 -11.84 6.18 -8.37
CA ARG A 159 -12.29 7.52 -7.97
C ARG A 159 -11.88 7.89 -6.55
N LYS A 160 -11.82 6.91 -5.65
CA LYS A 160 -11.44 7.13 -4.25
C LYS A 160 -10.95 5.86 -3.58
N LEU A 161 -9.99 6.01 -2.67
CA LEU A 161 -9.54 4.99 -1.75
C LEU A 161 -9.98 5.35 -0.32
N ALA A 162 -10.31 4.35 0.48
CA ALA A 162 -10.53 4.47 1.91
C ALA A 162 -9.87 3.29 2.63
N ALA A 163 -9.25 3.58 3.76
CA ALA A 163 -8.51 2.60 4.54
C ALA A 163 -8.89 2.76 6.03
N GLY A 164 -9.41 1.70 6.62
CA GLY A 164 -9.87 1.66 8.01
C GLY A 164 -8.84 1.01 8.95
N GLY A 165 -9.31 0.59 10.13
CA GLY A 165 -8.47 -0.11 11.10
C GLY A 165 -7.91 -1.43 10.58
N GLY A 166 -8.76 -2.22 9.91
CA GLY A 166 -8.42 -3.55 9.40
C GLY A 166 -9.09 -3.90 8.06
N HIS A 167 -9.65 -2.91 7.35
CA HIS A 167 -10.31 -3.10 6.07
C HIS A 167 -9.98 -1.96 5.11
N SER A 168 -10.25 -2.20 3.83
CA SER A 168 -9.98 -1.30 2.72
C SER A 168 -11.20 -1.22 1.82
N ALA A 169 -11.44 -0.05 1.23
CA ALA A 169 -12.53 0.16 0.29
C ALA A 169 -12.07 1.03 -0.88
N VAL A 170 -12.62 0.74 -2.06
CA VAL A 170 -12.33 1.44 -3.31
C VAL A 170 -13.66 1.84 -3.94
N LEU A 171 -13.76 3.10 -4.36
CA LEU A 171 -14.84 3.57 -5.21
C LEU A 171 -14.32 3.66 -6.64
N THR A 172 -15.00 3.01 -7.57
CA THR A 172 -14.69 3.06 -9.00
C THR A 172 -15.90 3.56 -9.79
N ASP A 173 -15.68 3.92 -11.05
CA ASP A 173 -16.72 4.34 -11.97
C ASP A 173 -17.06 3.25 -13.00
N ALA A 174 -17.05 1.97 -12.62
CA ALA A 174 -17.37 0.86 -13.54
C ALA A 174 -18.71 1.12 -14.27
N CYS A 175 -18.62 1.66 -15.48
CA CYS A 175 -19.74 2.26 -16.23
C CYS A 175 -19.83 1.68 -17.64
N SER A 176 -18.77 1.03 -18.13
CA SER A 176 -18.79 0.39 -19.44
C SER A 176 -19.34 -1.04 -19.36
N LEU A 177 -19.96 -1.51 -20.44
CA LEU A 177 -20.40 -2.91 -20.55
C LEU A 177 -19.22 -3.89 -20.36
N LYS A 178 -18.03 -3.51 -20.84
CA LYS A 178 -16.78 -4.27 -20.66
C LYS A 178 -16.48 -4.46 -19.17
N GLU A 179 -16.45 -3.37 -18.40
CA GLU A 179 -16.20 -3.39 -16.95
C GLU A 179 -17.27 -4.18 -16.19
N LEU A 180 -18.55 -4.04 -16.54
CA LEU A 180 -19.63 -4.82 -15.93
C LEU A 180 -19.51 -6.32 -16.23
N CYS A 181 -19.11 -6.68 -17.45
CA CYS A 181 -18.83 -8.06 -17.82
C CYS A 181 -17.62 -8.61 -17.06
N GLU A 182 -16.53 -7.84 -16.95
CA GLU A 182 -15.36 -8.19 -16.15
C GLU A 182 -15.71 -8.42 -14.68
N PHE A 183 -16.51 -7.52 -14.08
CA PHE A 183 -17.04 -7.67 -12.73
C PHE A 183 -17.81 -8.97 -12.53
N ARG A 184 -18.77 -9.24 -13.42
CA ARG A 184 -19.56 -10.48 -13.39
C ARG A 184 -18.71 -11.72 -13.63
N LEU A 185 -17.70 -11.64 -14.49
CA LEU A 185 -16.79 -12.76 -14.72
C LEU A 185 -15.99 -13.07 -13.47
N ALA A 186 -15.39 -12.06 -12.82
CA ALA A 186 -14.64 -12.26 -11.57
C ALA A 186 -15.46 -12.90 -10.45
N GLU A 187 -16.73 -12.50 -10.27
CA GLU A 187 -17.63 -13.12 -9.29
C GLU A 187 -17.87 -14.62 -9.57
N ASN A 188 -17.70 -15.05 -10.82
CA ASN A 188 -17.98 -16.42 -11.28
C ASN A 188 -16.73 -17.15 -11.78
N VAL A 189 -15.53 -16.64 -11.49
CA VAL A 189 -14.30 -17.37 -11.81
C VAL A 189 -14.25 -18.63 -10.97
N THR A 190 -14.15 -19.76 -11.65
CA THR A 190 -13.91 -21.08 -11.09
C THR A 190 -12.61 -21.63 -11.66
N LEU A 191 -12.07 -22.68 -11.06
CA LEU A 191 -10.89 -23.36 -11.59
C LEU A 191 -11.11 -23.88 -13.02
N SER A 192 -12.31 -24.36 -13.33
CA SER A 192 -12.62 -24.95 -14.63
C SER A 192 -12.69 -23.92 -15.76
N ASN A 193 -12.98 -22.65 -15.45
CA ASN A 193 -13.13 -21.59 -16.47
C ASN A 193 -12.01 -20.54 -16.43
N ALA A 194 -11.13 -20.55 -15.42
CA ALA A 194 -10.09 -19.53 -15.25
C ALA A 194 -9.15 -19.37 -16.46
N SER A 195 -8.78 -20.46 -17.14
CA SER A 195 -7.94 -20.40 -18.34
C SER A 195 -8.63 -19.67 -19.50
N GLU A 196 -9.90 -19.98 -19.74
CA GLU A 196 -10.70 -19.35 -20.80
C GLU A 196 -10.96 -17.87 -20.49
N ILE A 197 -11.29 -17.55 -19.24
CA ILE A 197 -11.51 -16.17 -18.80
C ILE A 197 -10.22 -15.36 -18.91
N GLU A 198 -9.06 -15.90 -18.54
CA GLU A 198 -7.79 -15.21 -18.67
C GLU A 198 -7.40 -14.94 -20.13
N ASP A 199 -7.61 -15.88 -21.06
CA ASP A 199 -7.34 -15.65 -22.48
C ASP A 199 -8.16 -14.47 -23.00
N VAL A 200 -9.47 -14.46 -22.70
CA VAL A 200 -10.37 -13.37 -23.10
C VAL A 200 -9.97 -12.06 -22.42
N ALA A 201 -9.62 -12.11 -21.13
CA ALA A 201 -9.18 -10.94 -20.36
C ALA A 201 -7.90 -10.33 -20.95
N SER A 202 -6.91 -11.17 -21.24
CA SER A 202 -5.62 -10.75 -21.81
C SER A 202 -5.80 -10.10 -23.18
N ARG A 203 -6.69 -10.64 -24.01
CA ARG A 203 -6.98 -10.15 -25.36
C ARG A 203 -7.82 -8.87 -25.39
N SER A 204 -8.63 -8.66 -24.35
CA SER A 204 -9.48 -7.47 -24.21
C SER A 204 -8.82 -6.34 -23.43
N GLY A 205 -7.62 -6.55 -22.87
CA GLY A 205 -6.92 -5.58 -22.03
C GLY A 205 -7.56 -5.45 -20.64
N ALA A 206 -8.03 -6.57 -20.08
CA ALA A 206 -8.58 -6.70 -18.74
C ALA A 206 -7.51 -7.29 -17.80
N ASP A 207 -6.37 -6.59 -17.67
CA ASP A 207 -5.16 -7.14 -17.04
C ASP A 207 -5.37 -7.57 -15.57
N ALA A 208 -6.28 -6.89 -14.85
CA ALA A 208 -6.66 -7.28 -13.50
C ALA A 208 -7.38 -8.64 -13.47
N LEU A 209 -8.28 -8.90 -14.42
CA LEU A 209 -9.01 -10.17 -14.51
C LEU A 209 -8.06 -11.30 -14.89
N ALA A 210 -7.16 -11.02 -15.84
CA ALA A 210 -6.15 -11.98 -16.26
C ALA A 210 -5.25 -12.41 -15.09
N ARG A 211 -4.73 -11.44 -14.31
CA ARG A 211 -3.93 -11.73 -13.10
C ARG A 211 -4.72 -12.53 -12.07
N LEU A 212 -5.97 -12.16 -11.79
CA LEU A 212 -6.83 -12.90 -10.87
C LEU A 212 -6.98 -14.37 -11.30
N CYS A 213 -7.25 -14.62 -12.58
CA CYS A 213 -7.38 -15.97 -13.12
C CYS A 213 -6.06 -16.76 -13.08
N GLY A 214 -4.94 -16.11 -13.40
CA GLY A 214 -3.61 -16.70 -13.30
C GLY A 214 -3.28 -17.15 -11.87
N ARG A 215 -3.47 -16.25 -10.90
CA ARG A 215 -3.20 -16.52 -9.48
C ARG A 215 -4.10 -17.61 -8.91
N LEU A 216 -5.37 -17.67 -9.30
CA LEU A 216 -6.27 -18.74 -8.86
C LEU A 216 -5.74 -20.13 -9.24
N ARG A 217 -5.07 -20.26 -10.39
CA ARG A 217 -4.45 -21.53 -10.81
C ARG A 217 -3.12 -21.81 -10.11
N GLU A 218 -2.30 -20.79 -9.90
CA GLU A 218 -1.03 -20.92 -9.15
C GLU A 218 -1.27 -21.39 -7.71
N HIS A 219 -2.34 -20.90 -7.07
CA HIS A 219 -2.68 -21.31 -5.71
C HIS A 219 -2.98 -22.81 -5.59
N LEU A 220 -3.42 -23.47 -6.67
CA LEU A 220 -3.65 -24.92 -6.69
C LEU A 220 -2.36 -25.71 -6.93
N LEU A 221 -1.48 -25.26 -7.84
CA LEU A 221 -0.18 -25.90 -8.07
C LEU A 221 0.68 -25.90 -6.79
N CYS A 222 0.59 -24.84 -5.97
CA CYS A 222 1.26 -24.80 -4.68
C CYS A 222 0.53 -25.64 -3.60
N GLY A 223 -0.80 -25.73 -3.67
CA GLY A 223 -1.61 -26.54 -2.76
C GLY A 223 -1.48 -28.06 -2.98
N ASP A 224 -1.25 -28.49 -4.23
CA ASP A 224 -0.97 -29.89 -4.58
C ASP A 224 0.43 -30.32 -4.11
N LEU A 225 1.42 -29.41 -4.16
CA LEU A 225 2.77 -29.66 -3.63
C LEU A 225 2.77 -29.84 -2.10
N ASP A 226 2.00 -29.05 -1.36
CA ASP A 226 1.85 -29.21 0.09
C ASP A 226 1.14 -30.53 0.47
N TYR A 227 0.26 -31.05 -0.40
CA TYR A 227 -0.41 -32.34 -0.22
C TYR A 227 0.51 -33.53 -0.50
N GLU A 228 1.33 -33.49 -1.56
CA GLU A 228 2.32 -34.55 -1.85
C GLU A 228 3.43 -34.61 -0.79
N ASP A 229 3.94 -33.47 -0.31
CA ASP A 229 4.93 -33.44 0.77
C ASP A 229 4.37 -33.96 2.10
N ALA A 230 3.09 -33.73 2.39
CA ALA A 230 2.42 -34.26 3.58
C ALA A 230 2.17 -35.78 3.52
N ILE A 231 2.03 -36.36 2.31
CA ILE A 231 1.93 -37.81 2.10
C ILE A 231 3.31 -38.45 2.23
N ASN A 232 4.34 -37.88 1.61
CA ASN A 232 5.71 -38.41 1.66
C ASN A 232 6.27 -38.42 3.09
N ARG A 233 6.00 -37.39 3.90
CA ARG A 233 6.38 -37.38 5.34
C ARG A 233 5.64 -38.41 6.19
N LYS A 234 4.44 -38.86 5.78
CA LYS A 234 3.71 -39.92 6.49
C LYS A 234 4.21 -41.32 6.11
N GLU A 235 4.73 -41.50 4.90
CA GLU A 235 5.33 -42.77 4.48
C GLU A 235 6.73 -42.98 5.07
N GLU A 236 7.51 -41.92 5.28
CA GLU A 236 8.80 -42.01 5.99
C GLU A 236 8.68 -42.28 7.50
N ILE A 237 7.53 -41.99 8.13
CA ILE A 237 7.30 -42.28 9.56
C ILE A 237 6.81 -43.73 9.77
N ASN A 238 6.38 -44.41 8.71
CA ASN A 238 5.83 -45.77 8.75
C ASN A 238 6.77 -46.86 8.20
N ASN A 239 8.03 -46.53 7.89
CA ASN A 239 9.11 -47.46 7.53
C ASN A 239 10.25 -47.38 8.55
#